data_AF-A0AAE9EFW0-F1
#
_entry.id   AF-A0AAE9EFW0-F1
#
_cell.length_a   1.000
_cell.length_b   1.000
_cell.length_c   1.000
_cell.angle_alpha   90.00
_cell.angle_beta   90.00
_cell.angle_gamma   90.00
#
_symmetry.space_group_name_H-M   'P 1'
#
loop_
_entity.id
_entity.type
_entity.pdbx_description
1 polymer ?
#
loop_
_entity_poly.entity_id
_entity_poly.type
_entity_poly.pdbx_seq_one_letter_code
_entity_poly.pdbx_strand_id
1 'polypeptide(L)'
;MTSTARSVTMKLLTPGDAANSNADMMTYVPYRKGMVSMRTLTWTFILMQLVISCACFIASLAIISAKFNSVSMYEEKQYVSFEWWIFCGLSFSMIINTVAAMYALSEHNRFLLIPHIFVLILCNTLACYVLHYTVSNFDSTDFNWHIGLMTIIFTESFLLSCLVFEIRTLRSMT
;
A
#
# COMPACT_ATOMS: atom_id res chain seq x y z
N MET A 1 29.40 -39.24 -14.78
CA MET A 1 28.78 -37.89 -14.77
C MET A 1 29.89 -36.89 -14.52
N THR A 2 30.37 -36.28 -15.61
CA THR A 2 31.55 -35.43 -15.65
C THR A 2 31.17 -33.98 -15.32
N SER A 3 31.92 -33.39 -14.39
CA SER A 3 31.85 -31.99 -13.97
C SER A 3 32.32 -31.06 -15.09
N THR A 4 31.42 -30.26 -15.67
CA THR A 4 31.77 -29.28 -16.72
C THR A 4 31.96 -27.90 -16.10
N ALA A 5 33.22 -27.49 -15.97
CA ALA A 5 33.66 -26.18 -15.53
C ALA A 5 33.15 -25.06 -16.46
N ARG A 6 32.58 -23.98 -15.90
CA ARG A 6 32.25 -22.77 -16.64
C ARG A 6 33.52 -21.93 -16.82
N SER A 7 34.05 -21.95 -18.04
CA SER A 7 35.11 -21.08 -18.53
C SER A 7 34.69 -19.60 -18.46
N VAL A 8 35.45 -18.80 -17.72
CA VAL A 8 35.34 -17.33 -17.68
C VAL A 8 36.28 -16.78 -18.74
N THR A 9 35.75 -16.23 -19.81
CA THR A 9 36.54 -15.62 -20.88
C THR A 9 36.97 -14.21 -20.45
N MET A 10 38.16 -14.09 -19.84
CA MET A 10 38.84 -12.81 -19.65
C MET A 10 39.27 -12.25 -20.99
N LYS A 11 38.79 -11.06 -21.34
CA LYS A 11 39.34 -10.26 -22.44
C LYS A 11 40.65 -9.63 -21.93
N LEU A 12 41.78 -10.17 -22.38
CA LEU A 12 43.12 -9.66 -22.09
C LEU A 12 43.37 -8.42 -22.95
N LEU A 13 43.58 -7.26 -22.31
CA LEU A 13 44.03 -6.04 -22.98
C LEU A 13 45.44 -6.26 -23.55
N THR A 14 45.66 -5.84 -24.79
CA THR A 14 46.90 -5.97 -25.56
C THR A 14 48.05 -5.12 -25.00
N PRO A 15 49.32 -5.48 -25.32
CA PRO A 15 50.49 -5.10 -24.54
C PRO A 15 50.94 -3.66 -24.87
N GLY A 16 50.91 -2.79 -23.86
CA GLY A 16 51.38 -1.41 -23.96
C GLY A 16 51.58 -0.71 -22.61
N ASP A 17 50.80 -1.04 -21.59
CA ASP A 17 50.77 -0.26 -20.34
C ASP A 17 51.35 -1.01 -19.12
N ALA A 18 52.38 -1.83 -19.32
CA ALA A 18 52.99 -2.67 -18.28
C ALA A 18 54.19 -1.99 -17.56
N ALA A 19 54.14 -0.68 -17.35
CA ALA A 19 55.24 0.03 -16.70
C ALA A 19 54.74 1.17 -15.80
N ASN A 20 54.08 0.84 -14.69
CA ASN A 20 54.45 1.31 -13.35
C ASN A 20 53.34 1.10 -12.31
N SER A 21 53.70 0.33 -11.28
CA SER A 21 53.31 0.48 -9.87
C SER A 21 51.83 0.58 -9.47
N ASN A 22 51.32 -0.53 -8.93
CA ASN A 22 51.02 -0.68 -7.49
C ASN A 22 50.17 0.38 -6.75
N ALA A 23 49.16 0.99 -7.36
CA ALA A 23 48.12 1.65 -6.59
C ALA A 23 46.79 1.59 -7.35
N ASP A 24 45.71 1.43 -6.60
CA ASP A 24 44.33 1.52 -7.09
C ASP A 24 43.86 0.35 -7.94
N MET A 25 44.05 -0.86 -7.38
CA MET A 25 43.04 -1.91 -7.51
C MET A 25 41.78 -1.43 -6.77
N MET A 26 41.08 -0.46 -7.36
CA MET A 26 39.69 -0.14 -7.05
C MET A 26 38.88 -1.36 -7.47
N THR A 27 38.80 -2.32 -6.55
CA THR A 27 37.82 -3.39 -6.57
C THR A 27 36.47 -2.71 -6.72
N TYR A 28 35.96 -2.70 -7.95
CA TYR A 28 34.58 -2.41 -8.24
C TYR A 28 33.77 -3.54 -7.58
N VAL A 29 33.52 -3.39 -6.29
CA VAL A 29 32.45 -4.11 -5.61
C VAL A 29 31.22 -3.66 -6.38
N PRO A 30 30.54 -4.54 -7.14
CA PRO A 30 29.29 -4.14 -7.73
C PRO A 30 28.45 -3.69 -6.54
N TYR A 31 28.15 -2.39 -6.49
CA TYR A 31 27.19 -1.85 -5.55
C TYR A 31 25.92 -2.59 -5.92
N ARG A 32 25.67 -3.71 -5.22
CA ARG A 32 24.39 -4.37 -5.17
C ARG A 32 23.55 -3.35 -4.45
N LYS A 33 23.15 -2.29 -5.17
CA LYS A 33 22.02 -1.43 -4.84
C LYS A 33 21.03 -2.46 -4.38
N GLY A 34 20.72 -2.45 -3.09
CA GLY A 34 19.73 -3.35 -2.54
C GLY A 34 18.47 -3.00 -3.32
N MET A 35 18.24 -3.71 -4.42
CA MET A 35 16.94 -3.77 -5.04
C MET A 35 16.14 -4.43 -3.95
N VAL A 36 15.51 -3.59 -3.12
CA VAL A 36 14.47 -4.05 -2.21
C VAL A 36 13.57 -4.88 -3.09
N SER A 37 13.58 -6.19 -2.86
CA SER A 37 12.88 -7.13 -3.72
C SER A 37 11.44 -6.64 -3.81
N MET A 38 10.83 -6.66 -5.01
CA MET A 38 9.43 -6.24 -5.14
C MET A 38 8.52 -6.97 -4.14
N ARG A 39 8.92 -8.18 -3.74
CA ARG A 39 8.30 -8.95 -2.66
C ARG A 39 8.33 -8.22 -1.31
N THR A 40 9.47 -7.69 -0.89
CA THR A 40 9.62 -6.94 0.36
C THR A 40 8.82 -5.65 0.34
N LEU A 41 8.81 -4.92 -0.79
CA LEU A 41 7.97 -3.72 -0.95
C LEU A 41 6.49 -4.05 -0.82
N THR A 42 6.03 -5.10 -1.52
CA THR A 42 4.61 -5.51 -1.47
C THR A 42 4.20 -5.92 -0.05
N TRP A 43 5.06 -6.68 0.65
CA TRP A 43 4.85 -6.99 2.07
C TRP A 43 4.70 -5.74 2.94
N THR A 44 5.57 -4.74 2.75
CA THR A 44 5.47 -3.49 3.52
C THR A 44 4.19 -2.71 3.21
N PHE A 45 3.76 -2.64 1.95
CA PHE A 45 2.52 -1.96 1.58
C PHE A 45 1.28 -2.65 2.15
N ILE A 46 1.23 -3.99 2.08
CA ILE A 46 0.14 -4.79 2.65
C ILE A 46 0.08 -4.61 4.17
N LEU A 47 1.23 -4.58 4.86
CA LEU A 47 1.29 -4.33 6.30
C LEU A 47 0.84 -2.91 6.66
N MET A 48 1.27 -1.90 5.91
CA MET A 48 0.82 -0.51 6.11
C MET A 48 -0.69 -0.38 5.89
N GLN A 49 -1.24 -1.05 4.87
CA GLN A 49 -2.67 -1.08 4.60
C GLN A 49 -3.45 -1.77 5.71
N LEU A 50 -2.93 -2.84 6.30
CA LEU A 50 -3.53 -3.47 7.47
C LEU A 50 -3.62 -2.50 8.65
N VAL A 51 -2.51 -1.84 8.98
CA VAL A 51 -2.44 -0.89 10.11
C VAL A 51 -3.42 0.25 9.91
N ILE A 52 -3.48 0.83 8.71
CA ILE A 52 -4.42 1.90 8.37
C ILE A 52 -5.87 1.41 8.46
N SER A 53 -6.18 0.22 7.93
CA SER A 53 -7.53 -0.35 8.00
C SER A 53 -7.98 -0.61 9.44
N CYS A 54 -7.07 -1.08 10.30
CA CYS A 54 -7.32 -1.22 11.73
C CYS A 54 -7.56 0.13 12.42
N ALA A 55 -6.76 1.14 12.11
CA ALA A 55 -6.93 2.48 12.64
C ALA A 55 -8.28 3.09 12.21
N CYS A 56 -8.65 2.95 10.94
CA CYS A 56 -9.95 3.39 10.40
C CYS A 56 -11.12 2.64 11.05
N PHE A 57 -10.98 1.33 11.27
CA PHE A 57 -12.00 0.53 11.94
C PHE A 57 -12.23 1.01 13.39
N ILE A 58 -11.17 1.16 14.18
CA ILE A 58 -11.28 1.65 15.57
C ILE A 58 -11.82 3.08 15.60
N ALA A 59 -11.36 3.97 14.72
CA ALA A 59 -11.86 5.32 14.62
C ALA A 59 -13.36 5.36 14.30
N SER A 60 -13.81 4.54 13.34
CA SER A 60 -15.24 4.44 13.00
C SER A 60 -16.08 3.91 14.15
N LEU A 61 -15.62 2.89 14.87
CA LEU A 61 -16.28 2.38 16.08
C LEU A 61 -16.31 3.41 17.21
N ALA A 62 -15.25 4.22 17.36
CA ALA A 62 -15.21 5.29 18.34
C ALA A 62 -16.26 6.37 18.03
N ILE A 63 -16.43 6.74 16.76
CA ILE A 63 -17.46 7.71 16.33
C ILE A 63 -18.86 7.14 16.54
N ILE A 64 -19.09 5.89 16.12
CA ILE A 64 -20.37 5.21 16.32
C ILE A 64 -20.70 5.13 17.83
N SER A 65 -19.75 4.71 18.66
CA SER A 65 -19.95 4.57 20.11
C SER A 65 -20.13 5.93 20.81
N ALA A 66 -19.44 6.98 20.37
CA ALA A 66 -19.65 8.34 20.87
C ALA A 66 -21.06 8.84 20.55
N LYS A 67 -21.57 8.56 19.34
CA LYS A 67 -22.94 8.93 18.93
C LYS A 67 -24.02 8.11 19.65
N PHE A 68 -23.75 6.85 20.01
CA PHE A 68 -24.66 6.05 20.83
C PHE A 68 -24.67 6.46 22.31
N ASN A 69 -23.53 6.92 22.86
CA ASN A 69 -23.40 7.33 24.25
C ASN A 69 -23.70 8.81 24.50
N SER A 70 -23.78 9.65 23.46
CA SER A 70 -24.17 11.05 23.63
C SER A 70 -25.65 11.13 24.01
N VAL A 71 -25.93 11.26 25.31
CA VAL A 71 -27.25 11.64 25.82
C VAL A 71 -27.54 13.05 25.33
N SER A 72 -28.40 13.18 24.32
CA SER A 72 -28.79 14.48 23.78
C SER A 72 -29.67 15.21 24.80
N MET A 73 -29.12 16.27 25.40
CA MET A 73 -29.85 17.23 26.24
C MET A 73 -30.87 18.07 25.44
N TYR A 74 -30.88 17.95 24.11
CA TYR A 74 -31.87 18.53 23.20
C TYR A 74 -32.56 17.42 22.40
N GLU A 75 -33.84 17.63 22.13
CA GLU A 75 -34.89 16.65 21.79
C GLU A 75 -34.81 16.03 20.39
N GLU A 76 -33.61 15.85 19.83
CA GLU A 76 -33.40 15.12 18.57
C GLU A 76 -32.33 14.04 18.78
N LYS A 77 -32.76 12.78 18.78
CA LYS A 77 -31.85 11.62 18.74
C LYS A 77 -30.87 11.80 17.58
N GLN A 78 -29.59 11.96 17.89
CA GLN A 78 -28.53 12.03 16.89
C GLN A 78 -28.34 10.63 16.28
N TYR A 79 -29.09 10.31 15.24
CA TYR A 79 -28.97 9.03 14.55
C TYR A 79 -27.57 8.90 13.93
N VAL A 80 -26.94 7.75 14.15
CA VAL A 80 -25.68 7.41 13.47
C VAL A 80 -25.97 7.31 11.98
N SER A 81 -25.39 8.20 11.17
CA SER A 81 -25.56 8.15 9.71
C SER A 81 -25.17 6.77 9.18
N PHE A 82 -25.98 6.23 8.28
CA PHE A 82 -25.76 4.92 7.66
C PHE A 82 -24.37 4.79 7.00
N GLU A 83 -23.80 5.92 6.56
CA GLU A 83 -22.46 6.04 5.99
C GLU A 83 -21.36 5.52 6.94
N TRP A 84 -21.45 5.81 8.25
CA TRP A 84 -20.46 5.36 9.23
C TRP A 84 -20.50 3.85 9.46
N TRP A 85 -21.68 3.24 9.36
CA TRP A 85 -21.86 1.79 9.40
C TRP A 85 -21.25 1.11 8.19
N ILE A 86 -21.48 1.66 6.99
CA ILE A 86 -20.85 1.17 5.76
C ILE A 86 -19.32 1.29 5.87
N PHE A 87 -18.80 2.42 6.35
CA PHE A 87 -17.36 2.65 6.48
C PHE A 87 -16.71 1.67 7.48
N CYS A 88 -17.38 1.40 8.60
CA CYS A 88 -16.95 0.39 9.57
C CYS A 88 -16.93 -1.02 8.94
N GLY A 89 -17.99 -1.39 8.21
CA GLY A 89 -18.08 -2.69 7.52
C GLY A 89 -17.02 -2.87 6.44
N LEU A 90 -16.77 -1.82 5.64
CA LEU A 90 -15.73 -1.81 4.61
C LEU A 90 -14.33 -1.93 5.23
N SER A 91 -14.05 -1.20 6.31
CA SER A 91 -12.77 -1.28 7.02
C SER A 91 -12.51 -2.69 7.56
N PHE A 92 -13.53 -3.31 8.15
CA PHE A 92 -13.45 -4.68 8.63
C PHE A 92 -13.27 -5.70 7.49
N SER A 93 -14.00 -5.54 6.40
CA SER A 93 -13.86 -6.36 5.19
C SER A 93 -12.43 -6.24 4.62
N MET A 94 -11.88 -5.03 4.59
CA MET A 94 -10.51 -4.79 4.15
C MET A 94 -9.52 -5.57 5.01
N ILE A 95 -9.62 -5.50 6.36
CA ILE A 95 -8.75 -6.26 7.27
C ILE A 95 -8.75 -7.76 6.95
N ILE A 96 -9.94 -8.37 6.82
CA ILE A 96 -10.05 -9.80 6.51
C ILE A 96 -9.39 -10.12 5.17
N ASN A 97 -9.68 -9.33 4.14
CA ASN A 97 -9.11 -9.55 2.82
C ASN A 97 -7.59 -9.31 2.79
N THR A 98 -7.06 -8.37 3.59
CA THR A 98 -5.61 -8.11 3.67
C THR A 98 -4.90 -9.27 4.36
N VAL A 99 -5.49 -9.86 5.41
CA VAL A 99 -4.97 -11.09 6.04
C VAL A 99 -5.00 -12.26 5.06
N ALA A 100 -6.11 -12.42 4.32
CA ALA A 100 -6.22 -13.41 3.25
C ALA A 100 -5.16 -13.20 2.15
N ALA A 101 -4.90 -11.96 1.74
CA ALA A 101 -3.86 -11.61 0.78
C ALA A 101 -2.44 -11.88 1.30
N MET A 102 -2.17 -11.64 2.59
CA MET A 102 -0.90 -12.03 3.21
C MET A 102 -0.68 -13.53 3.18
N TYR A 103 -1.74 -14.30 3.49
CA TYR A 103 -1.70 -15.76 3.41
C TYR A 103 -1.47 -16.23 1.96
N ALA A 104 -2.17 -15.61 0.99
CA ALA A 104 -1.99 -15.83 -0.43
C ALA A 104 -0.54 -15.61 -0.90
N LEU A 105 0.10 -14.54 -0.42
CA LEU A 105 1.49 -14.21 -0.73
C LEU A 105 2.49 -15.20 -0.14
N SER A 106 2.15 -15.78 1.01
CA SER A 106 2.95 -16.79 1.69
C SER A 106 2.87 -18.14 0.96
N GLU A 107 1.68 -18.54 0.55
CA GLU A 107 1.42 -19.83 -0.11
C GLU A 107 1.54 -19.76 -1.65
N HIS A 108 1.81 -18.57 -2.20
CA HIS A 108 1.89 -18.29 -3.64
C HIS A 108 0.57 -18.57 -4.41
N ASN A 109 -0.56 -18.47 -3.71
CA ASN A 109 -1.88 -18.80 -4.24
C ASN A 109 -2.62 -17.55 -4.74
N ARG A 110 -2.69 -17.38 -6.06
CA ARG A 110 -3.29 -16.23 -6.74
C ARG A 110 -4.78 -16.00 -6.48
N PHE A 111 -5.54 -17.03 -6.11
CA PHE A 111 -7.01 -16.93 -5.98
C PHE A 111 -7.44 -16.06 -4.78
N LEU A 112 -6.64 -15.98 -3.72
CA LEU A 112 -6.95 -15.14 -2.55
C LEU A 112 -6.56 -13.67 -2.74
N LEU A 113 -5.76 -13.33 -3.77
CA LEU A 113 -5.39 -11.94 -4.05
C LEU A 113 -6.48 -11.19 -4.83
N ILE A 114 -7.23 -11.91 -5.68
CA ILE A 114 -8.34 -11.35 -6.49
C ILE A 114 -9.43 -10.66 -5.64
N PRO A 115 -9.98 -11.28 -4.58
CA PRO A 115 -11.00 -10.61 -3.76
C PRO A 115 -10.46 -9.37 -3.04
N HIS A 116 -9.18 -9.36 -2.65
CA HIS A 116 -8.56 -8.19 -2.04
C HIS A 116 -8.46 -7.02 -3.03
N ILE A 117 -8.01 -7.28 -4.26
CA ILE A 117 -7.96 -6.27 -5.33
C ILE A 117 -9.36 -5.70 -5.61
N PHE A 118 -10.40 -6.54 -5.60
CA PHE A 118 -11.78 -6.08 -5.81
C PHE A 118 -12.25 -5.11 -4.71
N VAL A 119 -11.98 -5.42 -3.44
CA VAL A 119 -12.32 -4.53 -2.32
C VAL A 119 -11.51 -3.24 -2.35
N LEU A 120 -10.25 -3.29 -2.77
CA LEU A 120 -9.42 -2.10 -3.02
C LEU A 120 -10.00 -1.17 -4.09
N ILE A 121 -10.54 -1.72 -5.18
CA ILE A 121 -11.20 -0.94 -6.24
C ILE A 121 -12.47 -0.26 -5.72
N LEU A 122 -13.29 -1.00 -4.94
CA LEU A 122 -14.48 -0.43 -4.32
C LEU A 122 -14.14 0.70 -3.36
N CYS A 123 -13.10 0.52 -2.54
CA CYS A 123 -12.64 1.54 -1.59
C CYS A 123 -12.12 2.79 -2.31
N ASN A 124 -11.33 2.63 -3.39
CA ASN A 124 -10.90 3.76 -4.23
C ASN A 124 -12.10 4.49 -4.85
N THR A 125 -13.07 3.75 -5.40
CA THR A 125 -14.26 4.36 -6.02
C THR A 125 -15.05 5.19 -5.00
N LEU A 126 -15.20 4.68 -3.77
CA LEU A 126 -15.84 5.41 -2.68
C LEU A 126 -15.02 6.67 -2.30
N ALA A 127 -13.70 6.54 -2.18
CA ALA A 127 -12.82 7.67 -1.87
C ALA A 127 -12.91 8.77 -2.94
N CYS A 128 -12.91 8.42 -4.23
CA CYS A 128 -13.11 9.37 -5.32
C CYS A 128 -14.50 10.03 -5.26
N TYR A 129 -15.55 9.29 -4.90
CA TYR A 129 -16.88 9.86 -4.72
C TYR A 129 -16.91 10.89 -3.59
N VAL A 130 -16.31 10.57 -2.44
CA VAL A 130 -16.20 11.48 -1.30
C VAL A 130 -15.35 12.71 -1.67
N LEU A 131 -14.22 12.52 -2.34
CA LEU A 131 -13.39 13.61 -2.84
C LEU A 131 -14.21 14.54 -3.75
N HIS A 132 -14.92 13.98 -4.72
CA HIS A 132 -15.76 14.76 -5.63
C HIS A 132 -16.85 15.52 -4.87
N TYR A 133 -17.50 14.89 -3.88
CA TYR A 133 -18.50 15.54 -3.04
C TYR A 133 -17.90 16.69 -2.21
N THR A 134 -16.73 16.49 -1.60
CA THR A 134 -16.01 17.50 -0.81
C THR A 134 -15.53 18.66 -1.67
N VAL A 135 -15.11 18.39 -2.91
CA VAL A 135 -14.72 19.42 -3.88
C VAL A 135 -15.94 20.13 -4.48
N SER A 136 -17.08 19.46 -4.65
CA SER A 136 -18.30 20.11 -5.17
C SER A 136 -18.96 21.03 -4.15
N ASN A 137 -18.82 20.76 -2.85
CA ASN A 137 -19.31 21.59 -1.76
C ASN A 137 -18.22 22.53 -1.23
N PHE A 138 -17.41 23.06 -2.14
CA PHE A 138 -16.23 23.88 -1.84
C PHE A 138 -16.58 25.13 -1.04
N ASP A 139 -16.03 25.22 0.18
CA ASP A 139 -15.97 26.48 0.93
C ASP A 139 -14.50 26.79 1.27
N SER A 140 -13.87 27.64 0.46
CA SER A 140 -12.43 27.95 0.53
C SER A 140 -12.00 28.69 1.79
N THR A 141 -12.92 29.20 2.60
CA THR A 141 -12.57 30.00 3.78
C THR A 141 -12.27 29.16 5.02
N ASP A 142 -12.59 27.87 5.01
CA ASP A 142 -12.42 27.01 6.18
C ASP A 142 -11.10 26.24 6.18
N PHE A 143 -10.25 26.53 7.17
CA PHE A 143 -9.00 25.78 7.41
C PHE A 143 -9.25 24.28 7.63
N ASN A 144 -10.37 23.92 8.25
CA ASN A 144 -10.79 22.53 8.42
C ASN A 144 -11.03 21.81 7.09
N TRP A 145 -11.56 22.52 6.09
CA TRP A 145 -11.80 21.96 4.77
C TRP A 145 -10.49 21.61 4.06
N HIS A 146 -9.46 22.47 4.17
CA HIS A 146 -8.13 22.18 3.63
C HIS A 146 -7.47 20.95 4.26
N ILE A 147 -7.55 20.79 5.58
CA ILE A 147 -7.02 19.59 6.26
C ILE A 147 -7.77 18.34 5.78
N GLY A 148 -9.10 18.42 5.67
CA GLY A 148 -9.92 17.32 5.16
C GLY A 148 -9.52 16.92 3.74
N LEU A 149 -9.41 17.89 2.83
CA LEU A 149 -9.02 17.65 1.44
C LEU A 149 -7.62 17.04 1.33
N MET A 150 -6.63 17.57 2.05
CA MET A 150 -5.26 17.01 2.04
C MET A 150 -5.24 15.57 2.56
N THR A 151 -6.04 15.28 3.59
CA THR A 151 -6.17 13.93 4.15
C THR A 151 -6.80 12.96 3.14
N ILE A 152 -7.85 13.38 2.43
CA ILE A 152 -8.52 12.55 1.41
C ILE A 152 -7.57 12.27 0.24
N ILE A 153 -6.89 13.28 -0.30
CA ILE A 153 -5.93 13.12 -1.40
C ILE A 153 -4.78 12.20 -1.01
N PHE A 154 -4.24 12.36 0.20
CA PHE A 154 -3.18 11.50 0.70
C PHE A 154 -3.64 10.04 0.82
N THR A 155 -4.85 9.83 1.34
CA THR A 155 -5.45 8.50 1.49
C THR A 155 -5.70 7.84 0.12
N GLU A 156 -6.24 8.59 -0.85
CA GLU A 156 -6.46 8.10 -2.22
C GLU A 156 -5.14 7.73 -2.89
N SER A 157 -4.11 8.57 -2.78
CA SER A 157 -2.78 8.31 -3.33
C SER A 157 -2.16 7.03 -2.75
N PHE A 158 -2.36 6.79 -1.46
CA PHE A 158 -1.92 5.58 -0.79
C PHE A 158 -2.68 4.33 -1.30
N LEU A 159 -4.01 4.40 -1.39
CA LEU A 159 -4.84 3.30 -1.89
C LEU A 159 -4.52 2.94 -3.36
N LEU A 160 -4.29 3.93 -4.21
CA LEU A 160 -3.85 3.73 -5.59
C LEU A 160 -2.46 3.08 -5.65
N SER A 161 -1.55 3.48 -4.77
CA SER A 161 -0.23 2.88 -4.68
C SER A 161 -0.34 1.39 -4.33
N CYS A 162 -1.15 1.04 -3.33
CA CYS A 162 -1.41 -0.35 -2.96
C CYS A 162 -1.97 -1.16 -4.13
N LEU A 163 -3.00 -0.63 -4.83
CA LEU A 163 -3.58 -1.27 -6.01
C LEU A 163 -2.53 -1.58 -7.08
N VAL A 164 -1.66 -0.61 -7.39
CA VAL A 164 -0.61 -0.77 -8.40
C VAL A 164 0.40 -1.84 -7.98
N PHE A 165 0.82 -1.88 -6.71
CA PHE A 165 1.75 -2.89 -6.21
C PHE A 165 1.14 -4.28 -6.20
N GLU A 166 -0.14 -4.41 -5.88
CA GLU A 166 -0.83 -5.70 -5.90
C GLU A 166 -1.03 -6.24 -7.30
N ILE A 167 -1.42 -5.38 -8.26
CA ILE A 167 -1.53 -5.77 -9.67
C ILE A 167 -0.17 -6.22 -10.21
N ARG A 168 0.92 -5.51 -9.88
CA ARG A 168 2.29 -5.91 -10.24
C ARG A 168 2.66 -7.25 -9.63
N THR A 169 2.25 -7.50 -8.39
CA THR A 169 2.51 -8.75 -7.70
C THR A 169 1.72 -9.90 -8.30
N LEU A 170 0.44 -9.69 -8.62
CA LEU A 170 -0.39 -10.66 -9.33
C LEU A 170 0.26 -11.04 -10.67
N ARG A 171 0.70 -10.04 -11.45
CA ARG A 171 1.40 -10.27 -12.72
C ARG A 171 2.71 -11.03 -12.52
N SER A 172 3.47 -10.75 -11.46
CA SER A 172 4.72 -11.47 -11.18
C SER A 172 4.49 -12.94 -10.78
N MET A 173 3.27 -13.30 -10.36
CA MET A 173 2.89 -14.66 -10.01
C MET A 173 2.26 -15.43 -11.19
N THR A 174 2.14 -14.80 -12.38
CA THR A 174 1.58 -15.39 -13.62
C THR A 174 2.69 -15.82 -14.55
#